data_AF-A0A6B3MQ06-F1
#
_entry.id   AF-A0A6B3MQ06-F1
#
_cell.length_a   1.000
_cell.length_b   1.000
_cell.length_c   1.000
_cell.angle_alpha   90.00
_cell.angle_beta   90.00
_cell.angle_gamma   90.00
#
_symmetry.space_group_name_H-M   'P 1'
#
loop_
_entity.id
_entity.type
_entity.pdbx_description
1 polymer ?
#
loop_
_entity_poly.entity_id
_entity_poly.type
_entity_poly.pdbx_seq_one_letter_code
_entity_poly.pdbx_strand_id
1 'polypeptide(L)' 'MDKTGFNLGKKRIYGRSQRGTRVVDYSPYYRGEHITIFSAISSQVILGNMTLNGSINTQILLLI' A
#
# COMPACT_ATOMS: atom_id res chain seq x y z
N MET A 1 0.18 10.53 14.46
CA MET A 1 -0.73 9.45 14.01
C MET A 1 -0.94 9.67 12.53
N ASP A 2 -0.68 8.66 11.70
CA ASP A 2 -0.69 8.80 10.25
C ASP A 2 -1.26 7.55 9.58
N LYS A 3 -1.62 7.67 8.30
CA LYS A 3 -2.14 6.58 7.47
C LYS A 3 -1.22 6.27 6.30
N THR A 4 -1.08 4.99 5.98
CA THR A 4 -0.32 4.54 4.81
C THR A 4 -1.11 3.50 4.03
N GLY A 5 -1.25 3.72 2.72
CA GLY A 5 -1.90 2.79 1.80
C GLY A 5 -0.88 1.81 1.19
N PHE A 6 -1.24 0.53 1.14
CA PHE A 6 -0.47 -0.55 0.56
C PHE A 6 -1.29 -1.26 -0.50
N ASN A 7 -0.75 -1.34 -1.72
CA ASN A 7 -1.33 -2.15 -2.77
C ASN A 7 -0.77 -3.57 -2.68
N LEU A 8 -1.65 -4.56 -2.55
CA LEU A 8 -1.30 -5.99 -2.57
C LEU A 8 -0.96 -6.52 -3.97
N GLY A 9 -0.94 -5.65 -4.98
CA GLY A 9 -0.45 -5.97 -6.30
C GLY A 9 1.02 -6.32 -6.28
N LYS A 10 1.33 -7.58 -6.56
CA LYS A 10 2.71 -8.01 -6.80
C LYS A 10 3.26 -7.27 -8.03
N LYS A 11 4.18 -6.34 -7.80
CA LYS A 11 5.06 -5.84 -8.87
C LYS A 11 6.07 -6.93 -9.19
N ARG A 12 6.21 -7.30 -10.47
CA ARG A 12 7.28 -8.22 -10.89
C ARG A 12 8.63 -7.54 -10.67
N ILE A 13 9.58 -8.27 -10.08
CA ILE A 13 10.94 -7.78 -9.82
C ILE A 13 11.77 -7.74 -11.12
N TYR A 14 11.49 -8.66 -12.04
CA TYR A 14 12.17 -8.78 -13.33
C TYR A 14 11.17 -8.81 -14.48
N GLY A 15 11.40 -7.99 -15.51
CA GLY A 15 10.68 -8.09 -16.78
C GLY A 15 11.31 -9.10 -17.72
N ARG A 16 10.56 -9.56 -18.72
CA ARG A 16 11.01 -10.51 -19.74
C ARG A 16 11.05 -9.81 -21.09
N SER A 17 12.15 -9.93 -21.81
CA SER A 17 12.29 -9.50 -23.20
C SER A 17 13.16 -10.48 -23.98
N GLN A 18 13.09 -10.41 -25.31
CA GLN A 18 14.04 -11.13 -26.16
C GLN A 18 15.45 -10.57 -25.94
N ARG A 19 16.47 -11.41 -26.12
CA ARG A 19 17.88 -11.01 -25.95
C ARG A 19 18.19 -9.79 -26.84
N GLY A 20 18.74 -8.74 -26.22
CA GLY A 20 19.08 -7.49 -26.91
C GLY A 20 17.95 -6.46 -26.99
N THR A 21 16.76 -6.76 -26.47
CA THR A 21 15.62 -5.82 -26.49
C THR A 21 15.33 -5.24 -25.11
N ARG A 22 14.96 -3.96 -25.07
CA ARG A 22 14.62 -3.25 -23.83
C ARG A 22 13.30 -3.77 -23.27
N VAL A 23 13.29 -4.12 -21.98
CA VAL A 23 12.06 -4.31 -21.21
C VAL A 23 11.43 -2.95 -20.94
N VAL A 24 10.17 -2.76 -21.32
CA VAL A 24 9.35 -1.60 -20.92
C VAL A 24 8.15 -2.15 -20.16
N ASP A 25 7.89 -1.60 -18.97
CA ASP A 25 6.70 -1.92 -18.18
C ASP A 25 5.73 -0.73 -18.23
N TYR A 26 4.45 -1.01 -18.48
CA TYR A 26 3.38 -0.02 -18.46
C TYR A 26 2.28 -0.50 -17.50
N SER A 27 2.21 0.13 -16.33
CA SER A 27 1.21 -0.19 -15.31
C SER A 27 0.49 1.09 -14.88
N PRO A 28 -0.51 1.55 -15.66
CA PRO A 28 -1.20 2.82 -15.43
C PRO A 28 -2.08 2.83 -14.17
N TYR A 29 -2.33 1.65 -13.57
CA TYR A 29 -3.16 1.50 -12.39
C TYR A 29 -2.48 0.63 -11.34
N TYR A 30 -2.87 0.86 -10.09
CA TYR A 30 -2.57 -0.04 -8.98
C TYR A 30 -3.28 -1.37 -9.22
N ARG A 31 -2.54 -2.48 -9.10
CA ARG A 31 -3.09 -3.83 -9.18
C ARG A 31 -3.29 -4.37 -7.75
N GLY A 32 -4.24 -5.28 -7.58
CA GLY A 32 -4.51 -5.93 -6.30
C GLY A 32 -5.35 -5.07 -5.34
N GLU A 33 -5.71 -5.65 -4.20
CA GLU A 33 -6.46 -4.94 -3.17
C GLU A 33 -5.61 -3.83 -2.51
N HIS A 34 -6.28 -2.75 -2.11
CA HIS A 34 -5.67 -1.65 -1.39
C HIS A 34 -5.97 -1.78 0.10
N ILE A 35 -4.94 -1.95 0.92
CA ILE A 35 -5.03 -1.96 2.38
C ILE A 35 -4.54 -0.62 2.90
N THR A 36 -5.33 0.05 3.72
CA THR A 36 -4.89 1.22 4.48
C THR A 36 -4.54 0.79 5.89
N ILE A 37 -3.31 1.10 6.31
CA ILE A 37 -2.83 0.93 7.68
C ILE A 37 -2.90 2.29 8.37
N PHE A 38 -3.45 2.31 9.57
CA PHE A 38 -3.44 3.46 10.45
C PHE A 38 -2.56 3.18 11.65
N SER A 39 -1.67 4.10 12.01
CA SER A 39 -0.78 3.89 13.15
C SER A 39 -0.42 5.17 13.89
N ALA A 40 -0.35 5.05 15.20
CA ALA A 40 0.22 6.05 16.10
C ALA A 40 1.54 5.51 16.66
N ILE A 41 2.58 6.33 16.63
CA ILE A 41 3.92 5.97 17.10
C ILE A 41 4.37 7.04 18.09
N SER A 42 4.92 6.62 19.22
CA SER A 42 5.63 7.47 20.19
C SER A 42 7.14 7.32 19.99
N SER A 43 7.92 8.13 20.70
CA SER A 43 9.39 8.02 20.66
C SER A 43 9.91 6.64 21.09
N GLN A 44 9.11 5.82 21.79
CA GLN A 44 9.55 4.54 22.31
C GLN A 44 8.82 3.34 21.69
N VAL A 45 7.55 3.49 21.31
CA VAL A 45 6.69 2.35 20.92
C VAL A 45 5.63 2.72 19.89
N ILE A 46 5.11 1.71 19.17
CA ILE A 46 3.89 1.83 18.39
C ILE A 46 2.71 1.76 19.36
N LEU A 47 1.90 2.83 19.40
CA LEU A 47 0.80 3.00 20.36
C LEU A 47 -0.49 2.28 19.92
N GLY A 48 -0.67 2.04 18.63
CA GLY A 48 -1.83 1.34 18.09
C GLY A 48 -1.76 1.18 16.58
N ASN A 49 -2.27 0.06 16.07
CA ASN A 49 -2.42 -0.18 14.64
C ASN A 49 -3.85 -0.64 14.29
N MET A 50 -4.32 -0.26 13.11
CA MET A 50 -5.55 -0.80 12.53
C MET A 50 -5.34 -0.97 11.02
N THR A 51 -5.83 -2.07 10.47
CA THR A 51 -5.81 -2.36 9.02
C THR A 51 -7.22 -2.34 8.47
N LEU A 52 -7.43 -1.59 7.40
CA LEU A 52 -8.72 -1.45 6.72
C LEU A 52 -8.57 -1.72 5.23
N ASN A 53 -9.52 -2.43 4.65
CA ASN A 53 -9.57 -2.58 3.20
C ASN A 53 -10.22 -1.33 2.59
N GLY A 54 -9.57 -0.75 1.57
CA GLY A 54 -10.06 0.45 0.89
C GLY A 54 -9.62 1.76 1.57
N SER A 55 -10.48 2.78 1.52
CA SER A 55 -10.19 4.14 1.98
C SER A 55 -10.82 4.44 3.35
N ILE A 56 -10.30 5.45 4.04
CA ILE A 56 -10.80 5.93 5.33
C ILE A 56 -11.75 7.11 5.12
N ASN A 57 -12.82 7.16 5.91
CA ASN A 57 -13.69 8.32 6.06
C ASN A 57 -13.69 8.79 7.53
N THR A 58 -14.34 9.94 7.80
CA THR A 58 -14.37 10.54 9.15
C THR A 58 -15.04 9.64 10.19
N GLN A 59 -16.03 8.82 9.80
CA GLN A 59 -16.73 7.91 10.71
C GLN A 59 -15.81 6.79 11.19
N ILE A 60 -15.03 6.21 10.28
CA ILE A 60 -14.06 5.16 10.60
C ILE A 60 -12.94 5.72 11.48
N LEU A 61 -12.49 6.96 11.22
CA LEU A 61 -11.49 7.62 12.06
C LEU A 61 -11.97 7.83 13.51
N LEU A 62 -13.26 8.10 13.71
CA LEU A 62 -13.83 8.29 15.06
C LEU A 62 -13.95 6.99 15.86
N LEU A 63 -13.83 5.83 15.19
CA LEU A 63 -13.95 4.51 15.82
C LEU A 63 -12.59 3.99 16.33
N ILE A 64 -11.51 4.74 16.09
CA ILE A 64 -10.11 4.42 16.42
C ILE A 64 -9.64 5.34 17.54
#